data_AF-B4CX27-F1
#
_entry.id   AF-B4CX27-F1
#
_cell.length_a   1.000
_cell.length_b   1.000
_cell.length_c   1.000
_cell.angle_alpha   90.00
_cell.angle_beta   90.00
_cell.angle_gamma   90.00
#
_symmetry.space_group_name_H-M   'P 1'
#
loop_
_entity.id
_entity.type
_entity.pdbx_description
1 polymer ?
#
loop_
_entity_poly.entity_id
_entity_poly.type
_entity_poly.pdbx_seq_one_letter_code
_entity_poly.pdbx_strand_id
1 'polypeptide(L)' 'MSTTDTGDQDPLEGSIFYQEFLIEKDEILRHKWIESEKAGYDIGFEKALIDWMLRHRSCWLDRRRKEREAREARRFRSS' A
#
# COMPACT_ATOMS: atom_id res chain seq x y z
N MET A 1 5.52 -3.22 -42.83
CA MET A 1 4.66 -2.56 -41.83
C MET A 1 4.43 -3.54 -40.69
N SER A 2 5.15 -3.36 -39.59
CA SER A 2 4.75 -3.86 -38.27
C SER A 2 5.21 -2.81 -37.28
N THR A 3 4.28 -1.94 -36.89
CA THR A 3 4.44 -0.91 -35.88
C THR A 3 4.15 -1.50 -34.50
N THR A 4 4.96 -1.07 -33.52
CA THR A 4 4.78 -1.08 -32.07
C THR A 4 4.83 -2.43 -31.34
N ASP A 5 6.04 -2.85 -30.98
CA ASP A 5 6.33 -3.61 -29.74
C ASP A 5 7.40 -2.84 -28.97
N THR A 6 6.98 -1.75 -28.31
CA THR A 6 7.80 -1.13 -27.27
C THR A 6 7.01 -1.34 -26.00
N GLY A 7 7.44 -2.32 -25.21
CA GLY A 7 6.90 -2.55 -23.87
C GLY A 7 6.95 -1.25 -23.08
N ASP A 8 5.78 -0.68 -22.84
CA ASP A 8 5.54 0.39 -21.89
C ASP A 8 5.85 -0.17 -20.49
N GLN A 9 7.12 -0.11 -20.08
CA GLN A 9 7.42 -0.09 -18.65
C GLN A 9 6.86 1.23 -18.13
N ASP A 10 5.74 1.16 -17.39
CA ASP A 10 5.16 2.31 -16.72
C ASP A 10 6.29 2.97 -15.89
N PRO A 11 6.70 4.22 -16.21
CA PRO A 11 7.81 4.89 -15.53
C PRO A 11 7.62 5.00 -14.01
N LEU A 12 6.40 4.75 -13.52
CA LEU A 12 6.04 4.74 -12.12
C LEU A 12 6.40 3.45 -11.38
N GLU A 13 6.66 2.32 -12.06
CA GLU A 13 6.98 1.04 -11.39
C GLU A 13 8.25 1.12 -10.52
N GLY A 14 9.20 1.98 -10.88
CA GLY A 14 10.42 2.25 -10.11
C GLY A 14 10.26 3.30 -9.01
N SER A 15 9.11 3.97 -8.91
CA SER A 15 8.91 5.07 -7.97
C SER A 15 8.56 4.57 -6.58
N ILE A 16 9.28 5.05 -5.58
CA ILE A 16 9.01 4.78 -4.15
C ILE A 16 7.54 5.09 -3.80
N PHE A 17 6.97 6.14 -4.40
CA PHE A 17 5.58 6.53 -4.17
C PHE A 17 4.58 5.49 -4.67
N TYR A 18 4.85 4.88 -5.84
CA TYR A 18 3.98 3.83 -6.38
C TYR A 18 4.06 2.56 -5.52
N GLN A 19 5.25 2.19 -5.05
CA GLN A 19 5.42 1.07 -4.12
C GLN A 19 4.70 1.31 -2.78
N GLU A 20 4.80 2.52 -2.21
CA GLU A 20 4.06 2.88 -1.00
C GLU A 20 2.55 2.81 -1.21
N PHE A 21 2.06 3.25 -2.37
CA PHE A 21 0.65 3.14 -2.75
C PHE A 21 0.19 1.68 -2.85
N LEU A 22 0.99 0.79 -3.45
CA LEU A 22 0.66 -0.64 -3.55
C LEU A 22 0.54 -1.29 -2.17
N ILE A 23 1.46 -0.96 -1.24
CA ILE A 23 1.41 -1.47 0.13
C ILE A 23 0.16 -0.95 0.85
N GLU A 24 -0.17 0.33 0.69
CA GLU A 24 -1.40 0.90 1.26
C GLU A 24 -2.66 0.24 0.71
N LYS A 25 -2.72 0.01 -0.62
CA LYS A 25 -3.82 -0.71 -1.27
C LYS A 25 -3.97 -2.11 -0.68
N ASP A 26 -2.88 -2.82 -0.42
CA ASP A 26 -2.93 -4.17 0.14
C ASP A 26 -3.45 -4.18 1.59
N GLU A 27 -3.16 -3.15 2.39
CA GLU A 27 -3.75 -2.97 3.72
C GLU A 27 -5.27 -2.74 3.65
N ILE A 28 -5.75 -1.94 2.69
CA ILE A 28 -7.17 -1.72 2.46
C ILE A 28 -7.86 -3.03 2.03
N LEU A 29 -7.22 -3.83 1.16
CA LEU A 29 -7.76 -5.13 0.75
C LEU A 29 -7.79 -6.13 1.91
N ARG A 30 -6.77 -6.13 2.77
CA ARG A 30 -6.75 -6.94 3.98
C ARG A 30 -7.87 -6.53 4.94
N HIS A 31 -8.08 -5.23 5.12
CA HIS A 31 -9.17 -4.70 5.93
C HIS A 31 -10.53 -5.12 5.38
N LYS A 32 -10.74 -4.96 4.07
CA LYS A 32 -11.94 -5.43 3.37
C LYS A 32 -12.21 -6.89 3.66
N TRP A 33 -11.20 -7.76 3.51
CA TRP A 33 -11.37 -9.19 3.78
C TRP A 33 -11.82 -9.44 5.22
N ILE A 34 -11.12 -8.87 6.21
CA ILE A 34 -11.45 -9.05 7.64
C ILE A 34 -12.89 -8.60 7.94
N GLU A 35 -13.30 -7.44 7.44
CA GLU A 35 -14.65 -6.92 7.70
C GLU A 35 -15.73 -7.69 6.94
N SER A 36 -15.44 -8.20 5.74
CA SER A 36 -16.34 -9.10 5.02
C SER A 36 -16.54 -10.42 5.76
N GLU A 37 -15.47 -11.01 6.32
CA GLU A 37 -15.57 -12.22 7.16
C GLU A 37 -16.45 -11.98 8.40
N LYS A 38 -16.30 -10.81 9.05
CA LYS A 38 -17.13 -10.44 10.21
C LYS A 38 -18.60 -10.22 9.84
N ALA A 39 -18.85 -9.63 8.67
CA ALA A 39 -20.19 -9.32 8.21
C ALA A 39 -20.93 -10.54 7.65
N GLY A 40 -20.20 -11.59 7.24
CA GLY A 40 -20.75 -12.77 6.56
C GLY A 40 -21.11 -12.51 5.10
N TYR A 41 -20.69 -11.39 4.53
CA TYR A 41 -20.88 -11.02 3.12
C TYR A 41 -19.81 -10.03 2.68
N ASP A 42 -19.60 -9.87 1.37
CA ASP A 42 -18.65 -8.87 0.88
C ASP A 42 -19.15 -7.44 1.13
N ILE A 43 -18.43 -6.69 1.98
CA ILE A 43 -18.77 -5.30 2.28
C ILE A 43 -18.48 -4.33 1.12
N GLY A 44 -17.71 -4.77 0.12
CA GLY A 44 -17.30 -3.96 -1.03
C GLY A 44 -16.09 -3.07 -0.76
N PHE A 45 -15.40 -2.67 -1.84
CA PHE A 45 -14.13 -1.93 -1.74
C PHE A 45 -14.30 -0.52 -1.19
N GLU A 46 -15.27 0.25 -1.66
CA GLU A 46 -15.46 1.65 -1.26
C GLU A 46 -15.78 1.79 0.24
N LYS A 47 -16.64 0.90 0.76
CA LYS A 47 -16.94 0.86 2.20
C LYS A 47 -15.71 0.53 3.03
N ALA A 48 -14.93 -0.47 2.61
CA ALA A 48 -13.69 -0.84 3.28
C ALA A 48 -12.65 0.29 3.24
N LEU A 49 -12.52 0.97 2.10
CA LEU A 49 -11.61 2.11 1.91
C LEU A 49 -11.96 3.25 2.86
N ILE A 50 -13.23 3.67 2.92
CA ILE A 50 -13.69 4.75 3.79
C ILE A 50 -13.45 4.39 5.27
N ASP A 51 -13.85 3.20 5.70
CA ASP A 51 -13.65 2.76 7.09
C ASP A 51 -12.16 2.69 7.45
N TRP A 52 -11.33 2.13 6.56
CA TRP A 52 -9.89 2.05 6.76
C TRP A 52 -9.23 3.43 6.85
N MET A 53 -9.60 4.36 5.96
CA MET A 53 -9.09 5.73 5.99
C MET A 53 -9.41 6.44 7.30
N LEU A 54 -10.62 6.26 7.83
CA LEU A 54 -11.08 6.91 9.05
C LEU A 54 -10.43 6.33 10.32
N ARG A 55 -10.15 5.02 10.35
CA ARG A 55 -9.79 4.31 11.59
C ARG A 55 -8.35 3.82 11.66
N HIS A 56 -7.71 3.57 10.52
CA HIS A 56 -6.45 2.83 10.46
C HIS A 56 -5.31 3.60 9.79
N ARG A 57 -5.61 4.45 8.80
CA ARG A 57 -4.60 5.13 7.96
C ARG A 57 -3.57 5.94 8.75
N SER A 58 -3.98 6.72 9.74
CA SER A 58 -3.05 7.55 10.54
C SER A 58 -2.02 6.69 11.28
N CYS A 59 -2.47 5.67 12.00
CA CYS A 59 -1.60 4.73 12.71
C CYS A 59 -0.68 3.96 11.75
N TRP A 60 -1.20 3.58 10.57
CA TRP A 60 -0.39 2.93 9.54
C TRP A 60 0.73 3.84 9.03
N LEU A 61 0.44 5.11 8.72
CA LEU A 61 1.44 6.10 8.29
C LEU A 61 2.53 6.32 9.34
N ASP A 62 2.16 6.42 10.62
CA ASP A 62 3.11 6.59 11.71
C ASP A 62 4.04 5.38 11.86
N ARG A 63 3.49 4.17 11.71
CA ARG A 63 4.28 2.94 11.69
C ARG A 63 5.25 2.91 10.51
N ARG A 64 4.80 3.25 9.30
CA ARG A 64 5.65 3.32 8.08
C ARG A 64 6.81 4.29 8.26
N ARG A 65 6.54 5.47 8.83
CA ARG A 65 7.57 6.48 9.13
C ARG A 65 8.66 5.89 10.05
N LYS A 66 8.26 5.30 11.17
CA LYS A 66 9.18 4.68 12.14
C LYS A 66 10.00 3.54 11.52
N GLU A 67 9.37 2.72 10.67
CA GLU A 67 10.07 1.63 9.97
C GLU A 67 11.16 2.16 9.02
N ARG A 68 10.93 3.29 8.34
CA ARG A 68 11.95 3.94 7.49
C ARG A 68 13.11 4.49 8.32
N GLU A 69 12.82 5.26 9.36
CA GLU A 69 13.83 5.81 10.27
C GLU A 69 14.68 4.69 10.88
N ALA A 70 14.06 3.58 11.29
CA ALA A 70 14.76 2.43 11.82
C ALA A 70 15.68 1.75 10.78
N ARG A 71 15.26 1.66 9.51
CA ARG A 71 16.08 1.12 8.42
C ARG A 71 17.30 2.00 8.16
N GLU A 72 17.10 3.31 8.13
CA GLU A 72 18.19 4.28 7.93
C GLU A 72 19.19 4.24 9.10
N ALA A 73 18.70 4.22 10.34
CA ALA A 73 19.55 4.12 11.52
C ALA A 73 20.33 2.79 11.59
N ARG A 74 19.78 1.69 11.06
CA ARG A 74 20.51 0.42 10.92
C ARG A 74 21.61 0.51 9.87
N ARG A 75 21.35 1.17 8.74
CA ARG A 75 22.36 1.38 7.70
C ARG A 75 23.54 2.22 8.18
N PHE A 76 23.26 3.28 8.95
CA PHE A 76 24.29 4.17 9.49
C PHE A 76 25.15 3.51 10.58
N ARG A 77 24.59 2.66 11.44
CA ARG A 77 25.35 1.95 12.49
C ARG A 77 26.24 0.81 11.97
N SER A 78 26.02 0.38 10.74
CA SER A 78 26.78 -0.69 10.09
C SER A 78 27.87 -0.16 9.14
N SER A 79 28.11 1.16 9.13
CA SER A 79 29.19 1.86 8.43
C SER A 79 30.13 2.50 9.44
#